data_AF-A0A0M4H9Y7-F1
#
_entry.id   AF-A0A0M4H9Y7-F1
#
_cell.length_a   1.000
_cell.length_b   1.000
_cell.length_c   1.000
_cell.angle_alpha   90.00
_cell.angle_beta   90.00
_cell.angle_gamma   90.00
#
_symmetry.space_group_name_H-M   'P 1'
#
loop_
_entity.id
_entity.type
_entity.pdbx_description
1 polymer ?
#
loop_
_entity_poly.entity_id
_entity_poly.type
_entity_poly.pdbx_seq_one_letter_code
_entity_poly.pdbx_strand_id
1 'polypeptide(L)'
;MHLVQRVAAIVLTLGLSASLVGCGFHLKGTNPTTAPVAYSKMRLVLPNNTEELQEKLAVYLGATGIQLSENQDAYVLRVLDYTPQRHELNGKLVETLLRLTVTFRIEDAQGQPVTEPRTITASRSYQYNVETVNTDDQEQKYLNQVIIDDLAQQIVRQIASNRLPKVVTKSSSSTTQPE
;
A
#
# COMPACT_ATOMS: atom_id res chain seq x y z
N MET A 1 -10.66 56.41 -22.29
CA MET A 1 -10.74 55.72 -20.98
C MET A 1 -11.23 54.26 -21.09
N HIS A 2 -12.15 53.92 -22.01
CA HIS A 2 -12.62 52.52 -22.18
C HIS A 2 -11.58 51.52 -22.74
N LEU A 3 -10.59 51.98 -23.51
CA LEU A 3 -9.56 51.10 -24.09
C LEU A 3 -8.66 50.50 -23.00
N VAL A 4 -8.22 51.33 -22.04
CA VAL A 4 -7.37 50.92 -20.92
C VAL A 4 -8.11 49.95 -20.00
N GLN A 5 -9.39 50.18 -19.73
CA GLN A 5 -10.24 49.28 -18.94
C GLN A 5 -10.45 47.92 -19.63
N ARG A 6 -10.63 47.90 -20.96
CA ARG A 6 -10.78 46.66 -21.72
C ARG A 6 -9.48 45.85 -21.77
N VAL A 7 -8.34 46.51 -21.94
CA VAL A 7 -7.02 45.86 -21.92
C VAL A 7 -6.70 45.31 -20.53
N ALA A 8 -6.98 46.06 -19.46
CA ALA A 8 -6.80 45.58 -18.09
C ALA A 8 -7.67 44.35 -17.78
N ALA A 9 -8.94 44.34 -18.23
CA ALA A 9 -9.83 43.20 -18.05
C ALA A 9 -9.32 41.95 -18.80
N ILE A 10 -8.78 42.11 -20.02
CA ILE A 10 -8.23 40.99 -20.80
C ILE A 10 -6.96 40.43 -20.16
N VAL A 11 -6.06 41.28 -19.66
CA VAL A 11 -4.83 40.84 -18.98
C VAL A 11 -5.15 40.11 -17.68
N LEU A 12 -6.13 40.60 -16.92
CA LEU A 12 -6.55 39.98 -15.66
C LEU A 12 -7.17 38.59 -15.91
N THR A 13 -8.03 38.44 -16.92
CA THR A 13 -8.65 37.15 -17.24
C THR A 13 -7.65 36.13 -17.81
N LEU A 14 -6.71 36.57 -18.66
CA LEU A 14 -5.65 35.69 -19.17
C LEU A 14 -4.70 35.23 -18.05
N GLY A 15 -4.27 36.16 -17.18
CA GLY A 15 -3.39 35.84 -16.05
C GLY A 15 -4.02 34.86 -15.06
N LEU A 16 -5.31 35.01 -14.76
CA LEU A 16 -6.02 34.10 -13.86
C LEU A 16 -6.19 32.70 -14.48
N SER A 17 -6.46 32.60 -15.78
CA SER A 17 -6.60 31.31 -16.46
C SER A 17 -5.30 30.49 -16.56
N ALA A 18 -4.15 31.17 -16.69
CA ALA A 18 -2.83 30.52 -16.70
C ALA A 18 -2.46 29.91 -15.33
N SER A 19 -2.91 30.53 -14.23
CA SER A 19 -2.66 30.00 -12.88
C SER A 19 -3.43 28.72 -12.56
N LEU A 20 -4.50 28.40 -13.30
CA LEU A 20 -5.30 27.18 -13.09
C LEU A 20 -4.66 25.91 -13.69
N VAL A 21 -3.77 26.05 -14.69
CA VAL A 21 -3.12 24.89 -15.35
C VAL A 21 -1.80 24.50 -14.64
N GLY A 22 -1.39 25.25 -13.61
CA GLY A 22 -0.12 25.07 -12.90
C GLY A 22 -0.10 24.03 -11.77
N CYS A 23 -1.22 23.37 -11.45
CA CYS A 23 -1.28 22.44 -10.31
C CYS A 23 -0.51 21.12 -10.52
N GLY A 24 0.12 20.91 -11.68
CA GLY A 24 1.02 19.76 -11.92
C GLY A 24 0.34 18.39 -11.91
N PHE A 25 -1.00 18.33 -11.81
CA PHE A 25 -1.79 17.11 -11.90
C PHE A 25 -1.68 16.53 -13.31
N HIS A 26 -0.80 15.54 -13.48
CA HIS A 26 -0.79 14.71 -14.67
C HIS A 26 -1.77 13.57 -14.46
N LEU A 27 -2.61 13.33 -15.47
CA LEU A 27 -3.43 12.12 -15.51
C LEU A 27 -2.49 10.93 -15.37
N LYS A 28 -2.85 10.01 -14.47
CA LYS A 28 -2.17 8.72 -14.39
C LYS A 28 -2.39 8.03 -15.72
N GLY A 29 -1.35 8.00 -16.56
CA GLY A 29 -1.41 7.44 -17.90
C GLY A 29 -2.00 6.03 -17.86
N THR A 30 -2.78 5.67 -18.88
CA THR A 30 -3.47 4.38 -19.00
C THR A 30 -2.54 3.18 -19.19
N ASN A 31 -1.22 3.38 -19.10
CA ASN A 31 -0.29 2.28 -19.04
C ASN A 31 -0.36 1.67 -17.64
N PRO A 32 -0.77 0.39 -17.51
CA PRO A 32 -0.62 -0.33 -16.25
C PRO A 32 0.88 -0.34 -15.92
N THR A 33 1.29 0.58 -15.04
CA THR A 33 2.66 0.68 -14.50
C THR A 33 3.76 0.45 -15.54
N THR A 34 4.16 1.49 -16.28
CA THR A 34 5.38 1.50 -17.12
C THR A 34 6.69 1.35 -16.33
N ALA A 35 6.64 1.23 -15.00
CA ALA A 35 7.77 0.72 -14.26
C ALA A 35 7.90 -0.78 -14.60
N PRO A 36 9.05 -1.28 -15.07
CA PRO A 36 9.26 -2.71 -15.23
C PRO A 36 8.85 -3.36 -13.90
N VAL A 37 7.83 -4.21 -13.95
CA VAL A 37 7.44 -5.00 -12.79
C VAL A 37 8.69 -5.79 -12.43
N ALA A 38 9.37 -5.39 -11.36
CA ALA A 38 10.64 -5.99 -10.97
C ALA A 38 10.49 -7.49 -10.66
N TYR A 39 9.23 -7.92 -10.46
CA TYR A 39 8.82 -9.26 -10.04
C TYR A 39 7.68 -9.77 -10.93
N SER A 40 7.99 -10.26 -12.13
CA SER A 40 6.95 -10.71 -13.09
C SER A 40 6.17 -11.93 -12.63
N LYS A 41 6.78 -12.82 -11.84
CA LYS A 41 6.15 -14.00 -11.25
C LYS A 41 6.33 -13.99 -9.73
N MET A 42 5.25 -14.26 -9.01
CA MET A 42 5.26 -14.31 -7.54
C MET A 42 4.46 -15.48 -6.98
N ARG A 43 4.88 -15.97 -5.83
CA ARG A 43 4.13 -16.88 -4.96
C ARG A 43 3.81 -16.18 -3.65
N LEU A 44 2.66 -16.48 -3.07
CA LEU A 44 2.22 -15.91 -1.81
C LEU A 44 2.53 -16.88 -0.67
N VAL A 45 3.19 -16.40 0.38
CA VAL A 45 3.38 -17.16 1.61
C VAL A 45 2.94 -16.30 2.79
N LEU A 46 1.84 -16.70 3.41
CA LEU A 46 1.25 -15.99 4.55
C LEU A 46 1.09 -16.93 5.76
N PRO A 47 1.01 -16.38 6.99
CA PRO A 47 0.62 -17.12 8.18
C PRO A 47 -0.80 -17.68 8.09
N ASN A 48 -1.16 -18.60 8.99
CA ASN A 48 -2.52 -19.11 9.12
C ASN A 48 -3.53 -18.00 9.45
N ASN A 49 -4.80 -18.19 9.10
CA ASN A 49 -5.91 -17.23 9.34
C ASN A 49 -5.75 -15.90 8.60
N THR A 50 -5.19 -15.95 7.39
CA THR A 50 -4.97 -14.76 6.53
C THR A 50 -5.59 -14.93 5.13
N GLU A 51 -6.58 -15.81 5.00
CA GLU A 51 -7.18 -16.21 3.73
C GLU A 51 -7.78 -15.02 2.98
N GLU A 52 -8.47 -14.13 3.71
CA GLU A 52 -9.04 -12.90 3.14
C GLU A 52 -7.95 -11.97 2.56
N LEU A 53 -6.82 -11.82 3.27
CA LEU A 53 -5.70 -11.01 2.79
C LEU A 53 -5.04 -11.68 1.57
N GLN A 54 -4.87 -12.99 1.59
CA GLN A 54 -4.31 -13.75 0.48
C GLN A 54 -5.15 -13.61 -0.79
N GLU A 55 -6.47 -13.73 -0.68
CA GLU A 55 -7.40 -13.57 -1.81
C GLU A 55 -7.30 -12.15 -2.40
N LYS A 56 -7.33 -11.12 -1.54
CA LYS A 56 -7.21 -9.72 -1.98
C LYS A 56 -5.88 -9.42 -2.65
N LEU A 57 -4.78 -9.92 -2.07
CA LEU A 57 -3.45 -9.81 -2.67
C LEU A 57 -3.41 -10.49 -4.03
N ALA A 58 -4.01 -11.68 -4.16
CA ALA A 58 -4.01 -12.40 -5.43
C ALA A 58 -4.72 -11.60 -6.54
N VAL A 59 -5.89 -11.05 -6.24
CA VAL A 59 -6.67 -10.21 -7.17
C VAL A 59 -5.89 -8.95 -7.55
N TYR A 60 -5.36 -8.21 -6.57
CA TYR A 60 -4.70 -6.94 -6.84
C TYR A 60 -3.33 -7.09 -7.52
N LEU A 61 -2.54 -8.11 -7.17
CA LEU A 61 -1.28 -8.40 -7.85
C LEU A 61 -1.55 -8.79 -9.32
N GLY A 62 -2.55 -9.64 -9.55
CA GLY A 62 -2.98 -10.00 -10.92
C GLY A 62 -3.39 -8.78 -11.74
N ALA A 63 -4.11 -7.83 -11.14
CA ALA A 63 -4.51 -6.58 -11.79
C ALA A 63 -3.31 -5.67 -12.16
N THR A 64 -2.15 -5.85 -11.52
CA THR A 64 -0.89 -5.15 -11.89
C THR A 64 -0.06 -5.88 -12.94
N GLY A 65 -0.51 -7.04 -13.42
CA GLY A 65 0.22 -7.87 -14.40
C GLY A 65 1.24 -8.82 -13.79
N ILE A 66 1.31 -8.94 -12.46
CA ILE A 66 2.13 -9.95 -11.77
C ILE A 66 1.44 -11.30 -11.89
N GLN A 67 2.15 -12.29 -12.40
CA GLN A 67 1.62 -13.65 -12.52
C GLN A 67 1.83 -14.43 -11.22
N LEU A 68 0.75 -14.93 -10.64
CA LEU A 68 0.85 -15.82 -9.49
C LEU A 68 1.18 -17.24 -9.95
N SER A 69 2.24 -17.81 -9.39
CA SER A 69 2.72 -19.13 -9.77
C SER A 69 3.32 -19.86 -8.58
N GLU A 70 3.00 -21.15 -8.47
CA GLU A 70 3.60 -22.07 -7.49
C GLU A 70 4.95 -22.65 -7.95
N ASN A 71 5.47 -22.20 -9.09
CA ASN A 71 6.74 -22.67 -9.62
C ASN A 71 7.91 -22.23 -8.75
N GLN A 72 8.99 -23.03 -8.78
CA GLN A 72 10.21 -22.76 -8.02
C GLN A 72 11.03 -21.59 -8.57
N ASP A 73 10.69 -21.01 -9.72
CA ASP A 73 11.35 -19.84 -10.31
C ASP A 73 10.72 -18.50 -9.89
N ALA A 74 9.58 -18.53 -9.19
CA ALA A 74 8.85 -17.33 -8.79
C ALA A 74 9.48 -16.66 -7.54
N TYR A 75 9.45 -15.32 -7.51
CA TYR A 75 9.73 -14.58 -6.28
C TYR A 75 8.68 -14.91 -5.22
N VAL A 76 9.01 -14.75 -3.94
CA VAL A 76 8.07 -15.04 -2.86
C VAL A 76 7.71 -13.75 -2.15
N LEU A 77 6.43 -13.38 -2.16
CA LEU A 77 5.89 -12.38 -1.24
C LEU A 77 5.60 -13.10 0.08
N ARG A 78 6.48 -12.88 1.06
CA ARG A 78 6.34 -13.47 2.39
C ARG A 78 5.80 -12.44 3.37
N VAL A 79 4.64 -12.76 3.96
CA VAL A 79 4.15 -12.08 5.16
C VAL A 79 4.82 -12.71 6.37
N LEU A 80 5.58 -11.91 7.10
CA LEU A 80 6.35 -12.30 8.28
C LEU A 80 5.49 -12.18 9.55
N ASP A 81 4.66 -11.15 9.62
CA ASP A 81 3.79 -10.86 10.76
C ASP A 81 2.43 -10.35 10.29
N TYR A 82 1.37 -10.83 10.94
CA TYR A 82 -0.02 -10.43 10.72
C TYR A 82 -0.69 -10.27 12.09
N THR A 83 -0.84 -9.03 12.54
CA THR A 83 -1.25 -8.73 13.92
C THR A 83 -2.53 -7.87 13.92
N PRO A 84 -3.71 -8.49 14.01
CA PRO A 84 -4.96 -7.79 14.28
C PRO A 84 -5.04 -7.37 15.75
N GLN A 85 -5.49 -6.15 16.01
CA GLN A 85 -5.63 -5.57 17.34
C GLN A 85 -6.98 -4.87 17.44
N ARG A 86 -7.64 -5.05 18.58
CA ARG A 86 -8.86 -4.34 18.97
C ARG A 86 -8.55 -3.57 20.26
N HIS A 87 -8.76 -2.26 20.23
CA HIS A 87 -8.58 -1.39 21.37
C HIS A 87 -9.90 -0.68 21.68
N GLU A 88 -10.27 -0.64 22.95
CA GLU A 88 -11.37 0.21 23.42
C GLU A 88 -10.78 1.51 23.97
N LEU A 89 -11.20 2.62 23.39
CA LEU A 89 -10.76 3.96 23.74
C LEU A 89 -11.85 4.61 24.59
N ASN A 90 -11.60 4.70 25.89
CA ASN A 90 -12.54 5.25 26.85
C ASN A 90 -12.36 6.76 26.98
N GLY A 91 -13.27 7.52 26.37
CA GLY A 91 -13.35 8.99 26.48
C GLY A 91 -14.72 9.44 27.00
N LYS A 92 -15.23 10.55 26.47
CA LYS A 92 -16.64 10.95 26.68
C LYS A 92 -17.60 9.94 26.04
N LEU A 93 -17.17 9.29 24.97
CA LEU A 93 -17.81 8.17 24.30
C LEU A 93 -16.84 6.98 24.33
N VAL A 94 -17.37 5.76 24.24
CA VAL A 94 -16.56 4.56 24.07
C VAL A 94 -16.37 4.34 22.57
N GLU A 95 -15.13 4.36 22.10
CA GLU A 95 -14.80 4.02 20.71
C GLU A 95 -14.08 2.68 20.66
N THR A 96 -14.42 1.84 19.68
CA THR A 96 -13.64 0.66 19.35
C THR A 96 -12.74 0.99 18.17
N LEU A 97 -11.42 0.90 18.37
CA LEU A 97 -10.39 1.00 17.34
C LEU A 97 -9.95 -0.39 16.90
N LEU A 98 -10.17 -0.69 15.62
CA LEU A 98 -9.65 -1.88 14.94
C LEU A 98 -8.37 -1.49 14.21
N ARG A 99 -7.31 -2.25 14.40
CA ARG A 99 -6.01 -2.04 13.77
C ARG A 99 -5.48 -3.36 13.24
N LEU A 100 -4.94 -3.35 12.04
CA LEU A 100 -4.18 -4.47 11.50
C LEU A 100 -2.79 -3.98 11.10
N THR A 101 -1.77 -4.65 11.61
CA THR A 101 -0.37 -4.43 11.25
C THR A 101 0.14 -5.64 10.49
N VAL A 102 0.78 -5.41 9.35
CA VAL A 102 1.35 -6.45 8.49
C VAL A 102 2.80 -6.12 8.23
N THR A 103 3.68 -7.09 8.50
CA THR A 103 5.09 -7.01 8.13
C THR A 103 5.37 -8.02 7.03
N PHE A 104 5.95 -7.58 5.91
CA PHE A 104 6.20 -8.42 4.76
C PHE A 104 7.56 -8.13 4.12
N ARG A 105 8.04 -9.04 3.29
CA ARG A 105 9.21 -8.86 2.43
C ARG A 105 9.08 -9.69 1.16
N ILE A 106 9.91 -9.37 0.17
CA ILE A 106 10.12 -10.17 -1.02
C ILE A 106 11.40 -11.00 -0.86
N GLU A 107 11.29 -12.29 -1.13
CA GLU A 107 12.39 -13.25 -1.23
C GLU A 107 12.55 -13.73 -2.68
N ASP A 108 13.74 -14.21 -3.02
CA ASP A 108 13.98 -14.92 -4.27
C ASP A 108 13.40 -16.36 -4.22
N ALA A 109 13.53 -17.07 -5.34
CA ALA A 109 13.15 -18.47 -5.48
C ALA A 109 13.84 -19.40 -4.46
N GLN A 110 15.02 -19.03 -3.98
CA GLN A 110 15.84 -19.79 -3.03
C GLN A 110 15.51 -19.43 -1.57
N GLY A 111 14.59 -18.50 -1.34
CA GLY A 111 14.21 -18.01 -0.01
C GLY A 111 15.16 -16.95 0.57
N GLN A 112 16.08 -16.40 -0.22
CA GLN A 112 16.95 -15.30 0.22
C GLN A 112 16.21 -13.96 0.16
N PRO A 113 16.34 -13.09 1.16
CA PRO A 113 15.65 -11.81 1.16
C PRO A 113 16.20 -10.88 0.07
N VAL A 114 15.31 -10.41 -0.81
CA VAL A 114 15.62 -9.43 -1.86
C VAL A 114 15.36 -8.00 -1.36
N THR A 115 14.46 -7.86 -0.40
CA THR A 115 14.04 -6.59 0.20
C THR A 115 14.09 -6.64 1.71
N GLU A 116 14.33 -5.50 2.33
CA GLU A 116 14.21 -5.34 3.78
C GLU A 116 12.75 -5.52 4.23
N PRO A 117 12.51 -6.06 5.43
CA PRO A 117 11.16 -6.14 6.00
C PRO A 117 10.46 -4.78 6.03
N ARG A 118 9.20 -4.77 5.59
CA ARG A 118 8.37 -3.58 5.55
C ARG A 118 7.11 -3.79 6.38
N THR A 119 6.88 -2.89 7.32
CA THR A 119 5.67 -2.86 8.14
C THR A 119 4.72 -1.79 7.65
N ILE A 120 3.45 -2.16 7.50
CA ILE A 120 2.34 -1.26 7.20
C ILE A 120 1.20 -1.50 8.18
N THR A 121 0.41 -0.47 8.43
CA THR A 121 -0.70 -0.50 9.39
C THR A 121 -1.89 0.23 8.81
N ALA A 122 -3.08 -0.34 8.99
CA ALA A 122 -4.35 0.33 8.73
C ALA A 122 -5.26 0.19 9.94
N SER A 123 -6.13 1.17 10.15
CA SER A 123 -7.07 1.16 11.26
C SER A 123 -8.38 1.86 10.92
N ARG A 124 -9.46 1.44 11.57
CA ARG A 124 -10.77 2.08 11.55
C ARG A 124 -11.34 2.08 12.96
N SER A 125 -12.09 3.11 13.31
CA SER A 125 -12.81 3.16 14.58
C SER A 125 -14.31 3.33 14.34
N TYR A 126 -15.09 2.83 15.30
CA TYR A 126 -16.53 3.04 15.38
C TYR A 126 -16.91 3.31 16.83
N GLN A 127 -18.04 3.97 17.04
CA GLN A 127 -18.56 4.23 18.38
C GLN A 127 -19.26 2.98 18.89
N TYR A 128 -18.84 2.49 20.06
CA TYR A 128 -19.44 1.31 20.68
C TYR A 128 -20.73 1.70 21.41
N ASN A 129 -21.82 0.95 21.20
CA ASN A 129 -23.06 1.13 21.93
C ASN A 129 -23.62 -0.21 22.42
N VAL A 130 -23.74 -0.35 23.74
CA VAL A 130 -24.25 -1.55 24.43
C VAL A 130 -25.70 -1.89 24.07
N GLU A 131 -26.48 -0.92 23.57
CA GLU A 131 -27.86 -1.17 23.13
C GLU A 131 -27.92 -1.81 21.73
N THR A 132 -26.80 -1.82 20.99
CA THR A 132 -26.74 -2.21 19.58
C THR A 132 -25.73 -3.32 19.29
N VAL A 133 -25.39 -4.16 20.28
CA VAL A 133 -24.33 -5.19 20.18
C VAL A 133 -24.40 -6.03 18.89
N ASN A 134 -25.60 -6.44 18.45
CA ASN A 134 -25.75 -7.21 17.21
C ASN A 134 -25.32 -6.45 15.94
N THR A 135 -25.56 -5.13 15.88
CA THR A 135 -25.09 -4.31 14.76
C THR A 135 -23.61 -3.99 14.88
N ASP A 136 -23.09 -3.84 16.11
CA ASP A 136 -21.67 -3.63 16.37
C ASP A 136 -20.82 -4.81 15.87
N ASP A 137 -21.31 -6.05 15.99
CA ASP A 137 -20.65 -7.25 15.43
C ASP A 137 -20.58 -7.21 13.88
N GLN A 138 -21.64 -6.74 13.23
CA GLN A 138 -21.69 -6.59 11.77
C GLN A 138 -20.77 -5.48 11.30
N GLU A 139 -20.77 -4.34 12.00
CA GLU A 139 -19.91 -3.20 11.71
C GLU A 139 -18.44 -3.58 11.90
N GLN A 140 -18.09 -4.26 12.99
CA GLN A 140 -16.73 -4.75 13.22
C GLN A 140 -16.26 -5.68 12.09
N LYS A 141 -17.11 -6.64 11.67
CA LYS A 141 -16.78 -7.54 10.56
C LYS A 141 -16.57 -6.78 9.26
N TYR A 142 -17.44 -5.83 8.94
CA TYR A 142 -17.32 -4.99 7.75
C TYR A 142 -16.02 -4.15 7.78
N LEU A 143 -15.73 -3.50 8.90
CA LEU A 143 -14.54 -2.68 9.05
C LEU A 143 -13.25 -3.49 8.97
N ASN A 144 -13.23 -4.72 9.49
CA ASN A 144 -12.10 -5.64 9.30
C ASN A 144 -11.84 -5.92 7.82
N GLN A 145 -12.88 -6.17 7.03
CA GLN A 145 -12.75 -6.37 5.58
C GLN A 145 -12.21 -5.12 4.89
N VAL A 146 -12.68 -3.93 5.27
CA VAL A 146 -12.17 -2.65 4.75
C VAL A 146 -10.69 -2.46 5.08
N ILE A 147 -10.27 -2.80 6.31
CA ILE A 147 -8.87 -2.71 6.74
C ILE A 147 -7.98 -3.67 5.94
N ILE A 148 -8.43 -4.91 5.72
CA ILE A 148 -7.70 -5.92 4.93
C ILE A 148 -7.57 -5.46 3.47
N ASP A 149 -8.65 -4.92 2.89
CA ASP A 149 -8.66 -4.38 1.52
C ASP A 149 -7.65 -3.23 1.36
N ASP A 150 -7.66 -2.27 2.29
CA ASP A 150 -6.74 -1.13 2.34
C ASP A 150 -5.27 -1.60 2.39
N LEU A 151 -4.96 -2.53 3.29
CA LEU A 151 -3.61 -3.09 3.41
C LEU A 151 -3.18 -3.84 2.14
N ALA A 152 -4.04 -4.68 1.56
CA ALA A 152 -3.73 -5.37 0.32
C ALA A 152 -3.38 -4.39 -0.80
N GLN A 153 -4.18 -3.33 -0.98
CA GLN A 153 -3.90 -2.29 -1.96
C GLN A 153 -2.59 -1.54 -1.67
N GLN A 154 -2.29 -1.27 -0.39
CA GLN A 154 -1.03 -0.62 -0.01
C GLN A 154 0.19 -1.50 -0.30
N ILE A 155 0.15 -2.79 0.01
CA ILE A 155 1.21 -3.76 -0.30
C ILE A 155 1.45 -3.79 -1.81
N VAL A 156 0.41 -4.05 -2.60
CA VAL A 156 0.52 -4.14 -4.05
C VAL A 156 1.06 -2.86 -4.66
N ARG A 157 0.64 -1.69 -4.16
CA ARG A 157 1.14 -0.40 -4.62
C ARG A 157 2.64 -0.22 -4.35
N GLN A 158 3.13 -0.65 -3.19
CA GLN A 158 4.56 -0.58 -2.87
C GLN A 158 5.39 -1.52 -3.75
N ILE A 159 4.86 -2.72 -4.04
CA ILE A 159 5.49 -3.69 -4.95
C ILE A 159 5.51 -3.15 -6.38
N ALA A 160 4.36 -2.76 -6.93
CA ALA A 160 4.21 -2.31 -8.31
C ALA A 160 4.95 -1.00 -8.62
N SER A 161 5.21 -0.17 -7.59
CA SER A 161 6.02 1.04 -7.74
C SER A 161 7.50 0.85 -7.38
N ASN A 162 7.94 -0.38 -7.09
CA ASN A 162 9.31 -0.72 -6.72
C ASN A 162 9.86 0.18 -5.58
N ARG A 163 9.02 0.47 -4.58
CA ARG A 163 9.35 1.34 -3.42
C ARG A 163 9.89 0.58 -2.22
N LEU A 164 10.18 -0.70 -2.38
CA LEU A 164 10.71 -1.55 -1.31
C LEU A 164 12.24 -1.39 -1.26
N PRO A 165 12.84 -1.06 -0.10
CA PRO A 165 14.28 -1.02 0.04
C PRO A 165 14.88 -2.39 -0.25
N LYS A 166 15.85 -2.45 -1.17
CA LYS A 166 16.58 -3.69 -1.47
C LYS A 166 17.57 -3.99 -0.34
N VAL A 167 17.80 -5.28 -0.07
CA VAL A 167 18.86 -5.70 0.85
C VAL A 167 20.19 -5.27 0.24
N VAL A 168 20.94 -4.42 0.94
CA VAL A 168 22.29 -4.01 0.49
C VAL A 168 23.25 -5.10 0.92
N THR A 169 23.68 -5.94 -0.02
CA THR A 169 24.80 -6.86 0.20
C THR A 169 26.07 -6.01 0.37
N LYS A 170 26.40 -5.65 1.61
CA LYS A 170 27.69 -5.00 1.91
C LYS A 170 28.76 -6.04 1.61
N SER A 171 29.32 -6.04 0.39
CA SER A 171 30.50 -6.82 0.07
C SER A 171 31.58 -6.43 1.07
N SER A 172 31.82 -7.29 2.06
CA SER A 172 32.97 -7.19 2.95
C SER A 172 34.20 -7.44 2.10
N SER A 173 34.70 -6.39 1.44
CA SER A 173 36.07 -6.32 0.97
C SER A 173 36.96 -6.26 2.21
N SER A 174 37.22 -7.42 2.81
CA SER A 174 38.41 -7.61 3.62
C SER A 174 39.58 -7.64 2.64
N THR A 175 40.11 -6.47 2.33
CA THR A 175 41.44 -6.37 1.73
C THR A 175 42.41 -6.87 2.78
N THR A 176 42.79 -8.14 2.67
CA THR A 176 44.05 -8.65 3.19
C THR A 176 45.16 -7.84 2.52
N GLN A 177 45.74 -6.90 3.27
CA GLN A 177 46.95 -6.20 2.88
C GLN A 177 48.12 -6.85 3.63
N PRO A 178 49.05 -7.53 2.94
CA PRO A 178 50.32 -7.90 3.53
C PRO A 178 51.27 -6.71 3.40
N GLU A 179 51.82 -6.26 4.52
CA GLU A 179 53.20 -5.75 4.58
C GLU A 179 53.81 -6.15 5.93
#